data_AF-A0A564Y7G3-F1
#
_entry.id   AF-A0A564Y7G3-F1
#
_cell.length_a   1.000
_cell.length_b   1.000
_cell.length_c   1.000
_cell.angle_alpha   90.00
_cell.angle_beta   90.00
_cell.angle_gamma   90.00
#
_symmetry.space_group_name_H-M   'P 1'
#
loop_
_entity.id
_entity.type
_entity.pdbx_description
1 polymer ?
#
loop_
_entity_poly.entity_id
_entity_poly.type
_entity_poly.pdbx_seq_one_letter_code
_entity_poly.pdbx_strand_id
1 'polypeptide(L)'
;MVNDVTIDKALVIGSDRDLISFAPFIPRCDFEQPKEGYVDFETSFPFSRFVSGEKEIELKFGVGGANYNGEVWLFQNGVEIGAWKGVQLANGSLNVNLTVDEKKNLRVLTYKFQKKENIDIYSWQTKENLVIVDVDWTQKGNF
;
A
#
# COMPACT_ATOMS: atom_id res chain seq x y z
N MET A 1 24.59 -4.61 1.63
CA MET A 1 24.61 -4.58 3.10
C MET A 1 23.99 -3.26 3.48
N VAL A 2 22.84 -3.28 4.16
CA VAL A 2 22.21 -2.06 4.70
C VAL A 2 23.07 -1.65 5.87
N ASN A 3 23.86 -0.59 5.68
CA ASN A 3 24.90 -0.22 6.64
C ASN A 3 24.37 0.72 7.73
N ASP A 4 23.20 1.33 7.53
CA ASP A 4 22.62 2.24 8.52
C ASP A 4 21.08 2.34 8.38
N VAL A 5 20.35 1.64 9.25
CA VAL A 5 18.88 1.67 9.34
C VAL A 5 18.33 3.02 9.83
N THR A 6 19.20 3.98 10.20
CA THR A 6 18.78 5.35 10.52
C THR A 6 18.69 6.25 9.29
N ILE A 7 19.27 5.82 8.16
CA ILE A 7 19.23 6.53 6.87
C ILE A 7 18.20 5.89 5.94
N ASP A 8 18.19 4.55 5.87
CA ASP A 8 17.26 3.81 5.04
C ASP A 8 15.87 3.75 5.70
N LYS A 9 14.79 4.00 4.94
CA LYS A 9 13.41 4.04 5.49
C LYS A 9 12.66 2.70 5.37
N ALA A 10 13.11 1.82 4.49
CA ALA A 10 12.53 0.50 4.30
C ALA A 10 13.52 -0.45 3.62
N LEU A 11 13.40 -1.74 3.92
CA LEU A 11 13.96 -2.81 3.11
C LEU A 11 12.88 -3.32 2.15
N VAL A 12 13.19 -3.33 0.86
CA VAL A 12 12.35 -3.91 -0.18
C VAL A 12 13.10 -5.06 -0.82
N ILE A 13 12.49 -6.24 -0.85
CA ILE A 13 13.03 -7.43 -1.51
C ILE A 13 12.16 -7.71 -2.73
N GLY A 14 12.80 -7.92 -3.88
CA GLY A 14 12.13 -8.23 -5.14
C GLY A 14 13.05 -8.93 -6.12
N SER A 15 12.48 -9.38 -7.24
CA SER A 15 13.18 -9.95 -8.38
C SER A 15 12.64 -9.32 -9.66
N ASP A 16 13.50 -8.73 -10.47
CA ASP A 16 13.14 -7.99 -11.70
C ASP A 16 11.98 -6.99 -11.49
N ARG A 17 10.76 -7.34 -11.91
CA ARG A 17 9.54 -6.50 -11.78
C ARG A 17 8.65 -6.89 -10.62
N ASP A 18 8.97 -7.99 -9.93
CA ASP A 18 8.15 -8.56 -8.88
C ASP A 18 8.68 -8.14 -7.51
N LEU A 19 7.89 -7.34 -6.80
CA LEU A 19 8.17 -7.00 -5.41
C LEU A 19 7.64 -8.14 -4.52
N ILE A 20 8.51 -8.66 -3.65
CA ILE A 20 8.24 -9.88 -2.86
C ILE A 20 7.95 -9.52 -1.40
N SER A 21 8.69 -8.58 -0.83
CA SER A 21 8.55 -8.22 0.58
C SER A 21 8.92 -6.77 0.84
N PHE A 22 8.29 -6.19 1.86
CA PHE A 22 8.48 -4.82 2.30
C PHE A 22 8.55 -4.79 3.83
N ALA A 23 9.62 -4.22 4.35
CA ALA A 23 9.83 -4.03 5.78
C ALA A 23 10.24 -2.57 6.03
N PRO A 24 9.30 -1.67 6.38
CA PRO A 24 9.62 -0.30 6.71
C PRO A 24 10.24 -0.23 8.10
N PHE A 25 11.21 0.67 8.28
CA PHE A 25 11.86 0.88 9.57
C PHE A 25 11.13 2.01 10.31
N ILE A 26 10.17 1.62 11.14
CA ILE A 26 9.29 2.54 11.88
C ILE A 26 9.58 2.43 13.37
N PRO A 27 10.58 3.17 13.90
CA PRO A 27 10.97 3.06 15.29
C PRO A 27 9.79 3.37 16.21
N ARG A 28 9.54 2.48 17.17
CA ARG A 28 8.42 2.56 18.14
C ARG A 28 7.03 2.59 17.49
N CYS A 29 6.91 2.22 16.22
CA CYS A 29 5.67 2.34 15.43
C CYS A 29 5.15 3.79 15.36
N ASP A 30 6.05 4.78 15.49
CA ASP A 30 5.72 6.20 15.32
C ASP A 30 5.68 6.53 13.82
N PHE A 31 4.49 6.48 13.21
CA PHE A 31 4.32 6.81 11.79
C PHE A 31 4.43 8.32 11.56
N GLU A 32 5.31 8.71 10.63
CA GLU A 32 5.40 10.10 10.19
C GLU A 32 4.21 10.46 9.30
N GLN A 33 3.66 11.66 9.50
CA GLN A 33 2.68 12.24 8.58
C GLN A 33 3.33 12.41 7.18
N PRO A 34 2.75 11.86 6.11
CA PRO A 34 3.34 11.96 4.78
C PRO A 34 3.25 13.38 4.22
N LYS A 35 4.25 13.73 3.41
CA LYS A 35 4.21 14.91 2.54
C LYS A 35 3.24 14.67 1.39
N GLU A 36 2.87 15.74 0.69
CA GLU A 36 2.09 15.63 -0.54
C GLU A 36 2.78 14.72 -1.57
N GLY A 37 2.04 13.76 -2.12
CA GLY A 37 2.57 12.79 -3.08
C GLY A 37 3.37 11.63 -2.47
N TYR A 38 3.57 11.60 -1.14
CA TYR A 38 4.17 10.47 -0.45
C TYR A 38 3.08 9.54 0.08
N VAL A 39 3.31 8.24 -0.03
CA VAL A 39 2.46 7.19 0.55
C VAL A 39 2.42 7.32 2.07
N ASP A 40 1.21 7.14 2.63
CA ASP A 40 0.97 7.02 4.06
C ASP A 40 1.12 5.56 4.51
N PHE A 41 2.12 5.27 5.34
CA PHE A 41 2.35 3.91 5.83
C PHE A 41 1.34 3.49 6.89
N GLU A 42 0.85 4.43 7.71
CA GLU A 42 -0.10 4.13 8.79
C GLU A 42 -1.41 3.56 8.24
N THR A 43 -1.95 4.16 7.19
CA THR A 43 -3.23 3.75 6.58
C THR A 43 -3.21 2.31 6.09
N SER A 44 -2.07 1.82 5.63
CA SER A 44 -1.93 0.46 5.11
C SER A 44 -1.57 -0.56 6.19
N PHE A 45 -1.10 -0.13 7.37
CA PHE A 45 -0.65 -1.00 8.44
C PHE A 45 -1.77 -1.93 8.98
N PRO A 46 -1.47 -3.19 9.39
CA PRO A 46 -0.19 -3.92 9.28
C PRO A 46 0.35 -4.06 7.83
N PHE A 47 1.54 -4.58 7.57
CA PHE A 47 1.99 -4.81 6.17
C PHE A 47 1.80 -6.24 5.68
N SER A 48 1.62 -7.18 6.60
CA SER A 48 1.27 -8.56 6.29
C SER A 48 -0.10 -8.89 6.89
N ARG A 49 -0.96 -9.60 6.16
CA ARG A 49 -2.26 -10.09 6.64
C ARG A 49 -2.32 -11.59 6.49
N PHE A 50 -2.85 -12.25 7.50
CA PHE A 50 -3.06 -13.70 7.50
C PHE A 50 -4.55 -13.96 7.70
N VAL A 51 -5.25 -14.34 6.63
CA VAL A 51 -6.73 -14.39 6.57
C VAL A 51 -7.24 -15.79 6.20
N SER A 52 -6.59 -16.84 6.72
CA SER A 52 -6.92 -18.26 6.46
C SER A 52 -8.40 -18.54 6.21
N GLY A 53 -8.71 -18.95 4.97
CA GLY A 53 -10.05 -19.39 4.57
C GLY A 53 -11.03 -18.28 4.17
N GLU A 54 -10.68 -17.01 4.37
CA GLU A 54 -11.45 -15.88 3.85
C GLU A 54 -11.36 -15.83 2.31
N LYS A 55 -12.38 -15.24 1.69
CA LYS A 55 -12.45 -15.05 0.23
C LYS A 55 -12.20 -13.60 -0.18
N GLU A 56 -12.44 -12.68 0.75
CA GLU A 56 -12.25 -11.25 0.56
C GLU A 56 -11.59 -10.59 1.77
N ILE A 57 -10.94 -9.46 1.53
CA ILE A 57 -10.35 -8.62 2.56
C ILE A 57 -10.51 -7.15 2.19
N GLU A 58 -10.87 -6.31 3.16
CA GLU A 58 -10.80 -4.86 2.98
C GLU A 58 -9.38 -4.38 3.27
N LEU A 59 -8.77 -3.70 2.31
CA LEU A 59 -7.49 -3.01 2.50
C LEU A 59 -7.67 -1.51 2.30
N LYS A 60 -6.78 -0.75 2.96
CA LYS A 60 -6.72 0.70 2.88
C LYS A 60 -5.34 1.15 2.46
N PHE A 61 -5.28 2.17 1.63
CA PHE A 61 -4.04 2.79 1.18
C PHE A 61 -4.19 4.30 1.18
N GLY A 62 -3.19 5.00 1.72
CA GLY A 62 -3.20 6.45 1.84
C GLY A 62 -2.07 7.08 1.04
N VAL A 63 -2.30 8.31 0.56
CA VAL A 63 -1.27 9.17 -0.01
C VAL A 63 -1.49 10.61 0.47
N GLY A 64 -0.40 11.30 0.80
CA GLY A 64 -0.45 12.67 1.30
C GLY A 64 -0.96 13.68 0.26
N GLY A 65 -1.58 14.73 0.79
CA GLY A 65 -2.15 15.85 0.05
C GLY A 65 -3.61 15.62 -0.33
N ALA A 66 -4.54 16.05 0.52
CA ALA A 66 -5.98 15.99 0.31
C ALA A 66 -6.42 16.65 -1.01
N ASN A 67 -5.79 17.79 -1.34
CA ASN A 67 -6.04 18.57 -2.55
C ASN A 67 -4.95 18.42 -3.63
N TYR A 68 -3.99 17.51 -3.42
CA TYR A 68 -2.87 17.33 -4.34
C TYR A 68 -3.31 16.54 -5.58
N ASN A 69 -3.02 17.06 -6.77
CA ASN A 69 -3.39 16.44 -8.05
C ASN A 69 -2.31 15.49 -8.61
N GLY A 70 -1.64 14.76 -7.73
CA GLY A 70 -0.61 13.79 -8.09
C GLY A 70 -1.15 12.43 -8.51
N GLU A 71 -0.30 11.65 -9.16
CA GLU A 71 -0.59 10.29 -9.61
C GLU A 71 -0.25 9.25 -8.54
N VAL A 72 -1.05 8.19 -8.47
CA VAL A 72 -0.78 7.02 -7.61
C VAL A 72 -1.29 5.76 -8.29
N TRP A 73 -0.55 4.67 -8.15
CA TRP A 73 -0.82 3.39 -8.80
C TRP A 73 -0.97 2.28 -7.77
N LEU A 74 -1.87 1.34 -8.06
CA LEU A 74 -2.02 0.10 -7.31
C LEU A 74 -1.75 -1.08 -8.23
N PHE A 75 -0.82 -1.92 -7.80
CA PHE A 75 -0.52 -3.21 -8.42
C PHE A 75 -0.99 -4.34 -7.51
N GLN A 76 -1.52 -5.40 -8.10
CA GLN A 76 -1.77 -6.67 -7.42
C GLN A 76 -1.00 -7.76 -8.18
N ASN A 77 -0.10 -8.45 -7.49
CA ASN A 77 0.77 -9.51 -8.05
C ASN A 77 1.47 -9.04 -9.34
N GLY A 78 2.05 -7.83 -9.29
CA GLY A 78 2.76 -7.21 -10.42
C GLY A 78 1.87 -6.61 -11.52
N VAL A 79 0.55 -6.80 -11.47
CA VAL A 79 -0.40 -6.27 -12.47
C VAL A 79 -1.01 -4.95 -11.98
N GLU A 80 -0.92 -3.88 -12.78
CA GLU A 80 -1.60 -2.61 -12.48
C GLU A 80 -3.12 -2.84 -12.51
N ILE A 81 -3.78 -2.59 -11.37
CA ILE A 81 -5.24 -2.73 -11.25
C ILE A 81 -5.93 -1.39 -11.06
N GLY A 82 -5.20 -0.33 -10.74
CA GLY A 82 -5.73 1.03 -10.65
C GLY A 82 -4.65 2.09 -10.77
N ALA A 83 -4.97 3.18 -11.44
CA ALA A 83 -4.18 4.40 -11.50
C ALA A 83 -5.10 5.61 -11.29
N TRP A 84 -4.76 6.47 -10.34
CA TRP A 84 -5.54 7.65 -10.00
C TRP A 84 -4.74 8.92 -10.26
N LYS A 85 -5.45 9.99 -10.62
CA LYS A 85 -4.91 11.36 -10.66
C LYS A 85 -5.77 12.24 -9.76
N GLY A 86 -5.15 12.83 -8.74
CA GLY A 86 -5.92 13.43 -7.65
C GLY A 86 -6.72 12.34 -6.94
N VAL A 87 -8.04 12.44 -6.96
CA VAL A 87 -8.96 11.43 -6.38
C VAL A 87 -9.65 10.57 -7.43
N GLN A 88 -9.59 10.96 -8.70
CA GLN A 88 -10.33 10.31 -9.76
C GLN A 88 -9.54 9.14 -10.32
N LEU A 89 -10.20 7.99 -10.48
CA LEU A 89 -9.63 6.86 -11.20
C LEU A 89 -9.45 7.27 -12.67
N ALA A 90 -8.22 7.16 -13.16
CA ALA A 90 -7.86 7.50 -14.53
C ALA A 90 -7.77 6.24 -15.41
N ASN A 91 -7.30 5.12 -14.86
CA ASN A 91 -7.15 3.85 -15.56
C ASN A 91 -7.22 2.67 -14.58
N GLY A 92 -7.48 1.47 -15.09
CA GLY A 92 -7.43 0.22 -14.34
C GLY A 92 -8.74 -0.56 -14.35
N SER A 93 -8.74 -1.68 -13.62
CA SER A 93 -9.89 -2.60 -13.52
C SER A 93 -10.77 -2.33 -12.29
N LEU A 94 -10.27 -1.54 -11.34
CA LEU A 94 -11.08 -1.11 -10.19
C LEU A 94 -12.15 -0.10 -10.63
N ASN A 95 -13.19 0.06 -9.80
CA ASN A 95 -14.26 1.04 -10.03
C ASN A 95 -14.50 1.84 -8.75
N VAL A 96 -13.46 2.53 -8.28
CA VAL A 96 -13.48 3.28 -7.03
C VAL A 96 -12.58 4.50 -7.14
N ASN A 97 -13.10 5.64 -6.71
CA ASN A 97 -12.32 6.87 -6.54
C ASN A 97 -11.71 6.92 -5.14
N LEU A 98 -10.64 7.68 -4.98
CA LEU A 98 -10.10 7.95 -3.64
C LEU A 98 -11.04 8.88 -2.88
N THR A 99 -11.09 8.69 -1.58
CA THR A 99 -11.78 9.59 -0.64
C THR A 99 -10.78 10.58 -0.06
N VAL A 100 -11.25 11.76 0.33
CA VAL A 100 -10.40 12.79 0.97
C VAL A 100 -10.58 12.71 2.48
N ASP A 101 -9.46 12.65 3.20
CA ASP A 101 -9.40 12.91 4.64
C ASP A 101 -8.70 14.27 4.86
N GLU A 102 -9.50 15.33 5.03
CA GLU A 102 -8.97 16.68 5.24
C GLU A 102 -8.25 16.82 6.57
N LYS A 103 -8.63 16.05 7.60
CA LYS A 103 -8.03 16.14 8.94
C LYS A 103 -6.62 15.60 8.95
N LYS A 104 -6.40 14.48 8.26
CA LYS A 104 -5.08 13.90 8.06
C LYS A 104 -4.39 14.43 6.80
N ASN A 105 -5.01 15.33 6.03
CA ASN A 105 -4.51 15.78 4.72
C ASN A 105 -4.13 14.62 3.78
N LEU A 106 -4.99 13.60 3.65
CA LEU A 106 -4.76 12.41 2.84
C LEU A 106 -5.81 12.24 1.74
N ARG A 107 -5.43 11.48 0.71
CA ARG A 107 -6.36 10.79 -0.20
C ARG A 107 -6.25 9.29 0.07
N VAL A 108 -7.39 8.62 0.24
CA VAL A 108 -7.46 7.25 0.77
C VAL A 108 -8.27 6.36 -0.16
N LEU A 109 -7.67 5.24 -0.56
CA LEU A 109 -8.36 4.10 -1.13
C LEU A 109 -8.86 3.20 0.01
N THR A 110 -10.13 2.80 -0.05
CA THR A 110 -10.67 1.69 0.75
C THR A 110 -11.37 0.75 -0.23
N TYR A 111 -10.94 -0.50 -0.28
CA TYR A 111 -11.49 -1.45 -1.25
C TYR A 111 -11.47 -2.88 -0.73
N LYS A 112 -12.48 -3.66 -1.14
CA LYS A 112 -12.59 -5.09 -0.85
C LYS A 112 -11.97 -5.91 -1.97
N PHE A 113 -10.82 -6.51 -1.70
CA PHE A 113 -10.12 -7.36 -2.64
C PHE A 113 -10.54 -8.82 -2.47
N GLN A 114 -10.68 -9.51 -3.60
CA GLN A 114 -10.93 -10.95 -3.62
C GLN A 114 -9.61 -11.70 -3.77
N LYS A 115 -9.52 -12.89 -3.16
CA LYS A 115 -8.40 -13.80 -3.31
C LYS A 115 -8.14 -14.10 -4.79
N LYS A 116 -6.90 -13.91 -5.25
CA LYS A 116 -6.44 -14.39 -6.56
C LYS A 116 -5.46 -15.55 -6.43
N GLU A 117 -4.51 -15.44 -5.51
CA GLU A 117 -3.49 -16.46 -5.25
C GLU A 117 -3.50 -16.90 -3.79
N ASN A 118 -2.63 -17.85 -3.41
CA ASN A 118 -2.48 -18.21 -2.01
C ASN A 118 -1.88 -17.07 -1.19
N ILE A 119 -1.03 -16.26 -1.81
CA ILE A 119 -0.50 -15.01 -1.28
C ILE A 119 -0.75 -13.95 -2.36
N ASP A 120 -1.49 -12.90 -2.02
CA ASP A 120 -1.62 -11.74 -2.90
C ASP A 120 -0.75 -10.59 -2.38
N ILE A 121 -0.03 -9.94 -3.28
CA ILE A 121 0.88 -8.84 -2.99
C ILE A 121 0.32 -7.57 -3.61
N TYR A 122 0.03 -6.58 -2.77
CA TYR A 122 -0.48 -5.28 -3.18
C TYR A 122 0.62 -4.25 -3.05
N SER A 123 0.95 -3.56 -4.15
CA SER A 123 1.92 -2.47 -4.13
C SER A 123 1.26 -1.16 -4.48
N TRP A 124 1.25 -0.23 -3.52
CA TRP A 124 0.71 1.10 -3.67
C TRP A 124 1.87 2.09 -3.82
N GLN A 125 1.94 2.73 -4.98
CA GLN A 125 3.15 3.41 -5.44
C GLN A 125 2.85 4.84 -5.90
N THR A 126 3.74 5.76 -5.56
CA THR A 126 3.83 7.09 -6.18
C THR A 126 5.19 7.24 -6.84
N LYS A 127 5.48 8.43 -7.41
CA LYS A 127 6.82 8.74 -7.91
C LYS A 127 7.86 8.88 -6.78
N GLU A 128 7.40 9.07 -5.54
CA GLU A 128 8.22 9.42 -4.39
C GLU A 128 8.60 8.20 -3.55
N ASN A 129 7.63 7.31 -3.30
CA ASN A 129 7.83 6.10 -2.50
C ASN A 129 6.71 5.07 -2.77
N LEU A 130 6.77 3.95 -2.07
CA LEU A 130 5.77 2.89 -2.12
C LEU A 130 5.55 2.24 -0.76
N VAL A 131 4.42 1.56 -0.63
CA VAL A 131 4.13 0.58 0.42
C VAL A 131 3.71 -0.73 -0.24
N ILE A 132 4.06 -1.86 0.38
CA ILE A 132 3.55 -3.17 -0.02
C ILE A 132 2.76 -3.76 1.14
N VAL A 133 1.62 -4.35 0.81
CA VAL A 133 0.83 -5.16 1.72
C VAL A 133 0.72 -6.56 1.13
N ASP A 134 1.18 -7.57 1.86
CA ASP A 134 0.97 -8.97 1.53
C ASP A 134 -0.24 -9.54 2.29
N VAL A 135 -1.00 -10.40 1.61
CA VAL A 135 -2.15 -11.11 2.16
C VAL A 135 -1.97 -12.60 1.92
N ASP A 136 -1.65 -13.34 2.97
CA ASP A 136 -1.64 -14.80 2.97
C ASP A 136 -3.03 -15.33 3.34
N TRP A 137 -3.66 -15.97 2.36
CA TRP A 137 -5.02 -16.51 2.47
C TRP A 137 -5.06 -17.93 3.04
N THR A 138 -3.90 -18.54 3.29
CA THR A 138 -3.76 -19.93 3.74
C THR A 138 -3.46 -20.02 5.22
N GLN A 139 -2.65 -19.08 5.73
CA GLN A 139 -2.19 -19.09 7.12
C GLN A 139 -3.10 -18.27 8.03
N LYS A 140 -3.19 -18.72 9.29
CA LYS A 140 -3.72 -17.92 10.40
C LYS A 140 -2.54 -17.24 11.06
N GLY A 141 -2.65 -15.92 11.26
CA GLY A 141 -1.68 -15.20 12.07
C GLY A 141 -1.84 -15.67 13.51
N ASN A 142 -0.87 -16.39 14.04
CA ASN A 142 -0.78 -16.61 15.47
C ASN A 142 -0.06 -15.39 16.05
N PHE A 143 -0.82 -14.57 16.79
CA PHE A 143 -0.27 -13.47 17.59
C PHE A 143 -0.10 -13.94 19.03
#